data_AF-A0A060C0E5-F1
#
_entry.id   AF-A0A060C0E5-F1
#
_cell.length_a   1.000
_cell.length_b   1.000
_cell.length_c   1.000
_cell.angle_alpha   90.00
_cell.angle_beta   90.00
_cell.angle_gamma   90.00
#
_symmetry.space_group_name_H-M   'P 1'
#
loop_
_entity.id
_entity.type
_entity.pdbx_description
1 polymer ?
#
loop_
_entity_poly.entity_id
_entity_poly.type
_entity_poly.pdbx_seq_one_letter_code
_entity_poly.pdbx_strand_id
1 'polypeptide(L)'
;RVDAYVVSTQDMIPEMEAMGVPKEKIYPFGIPVENVFFGAADKPALRRKFGLEPETPTILIMAGSFGVTNILKIYRQIVRLDIPFQIVVITGRNERLHAAFAEEIEHSPKETKLVFFTNEVENYMHASDLLITKPGGLTVTEALACDIPLAVFDAIPGRKRTTPIPADAQH
;
A
#
# COMPACT_ATOMS: atom_id res chain seq x y z
N ARG A 1 16.09 17.85 -22.52
CA ARG A 1 15.27 19.01 -22.07
C ARG A 1 13.87 18.46 -21.79
N VAL A 2 13.27 18.75 -20.64
CA VAL A 2 11.94 18.24 -20.28
C VAL A 2 10.87 19.21 -20.77
N ASP A 3 9.80 18.68 -21.37
CA ASP A 3 8.72 19.48 -21.97
C ASP A 3 7.58 19.79 -20.99
N ALA A 4 7.32 18.88 -20.04
CA ALA A 4 6.31 19.06 -18.99
C ALA A 4 6.72 18.31 -17.71
N TYR A 5 6.31 18.85 -16.58
CA TYR A 5 6.40 18.27 -15.24
C TYR A 5 4.99 18.12 -14.70
N VAL A 6 4.57 16.89 -14.38
CA VAL A 6 3.29 16.62 -13.74
C VAL A 6 3.51 16.50 -12.24
N VAL A 7 2.75 17.25 -11.45
CA VAL A 7 2.84 17.25 -9.98
C VAL A 7 1.55 16.74 -9.36
N SER A 8 1.69 16.12 -8.19
CA SER A 8 0.58 15.51 -7.46
C SER A 8 -0.38 16.52 -6.83
N THR A 9 0.09 17.73 -6.51
CA THR A 9 -0.75 18.79 -5.93
C THR A 9 -0.28 20.17 -6.42
N GLN A 10 -1.19 21.15 -6.39
CA GLN A 10 -0.89 22.52 -6.78
C GLN A 10 0.10 23.20 -5.82
N ASP A 11 0.16 22.75 -4.56
CA ASP A 11 1.07 23.27 -3.53
C ASP A 11 2.56 23.01 -3.83
N MET A 12 2.87 22.11 -4.76
CA MET A 12 4.24 21.82 -5.19
C MET A 12 4.78 22.83 -6.20
N ILE A 13 3.92 23.66 -6.80
CA ILE A 13 4.32 24.63 -7.84
C ILE A 13 5.38 25.60 -7.33
N PRO A 14 5.24 26.25 -6.14
CA PRO A 14 6.24 27.21 -5.66
C PRO A 14 7.63 26.61 -5.44
N GLU A 15 7.71 25.36 -4.95
CA GLU A 15 9.01 24.66 -4.78
C GLU A 15 9.66 24.34 -6.13
N MET A 16 8.87 23.90 -7.11
CA MET A 16 9.38 23.63 -8.45
C MET A 16 9.82 24.89 -9.19
N GLU A 17 9.10 26.00 -9.02
CA GLU A 17 9.52 27.32 -9.50
C GLU A 17 10.84 27.75 -8.84
N ALA A 18 10.99 27.53 -7.52
CA ALA A 18 12.24 27.80 -6.80
C ALA A 18 13.43 26.94 -7.28
N MET A 19 13.15 25.75 -7.83
CA MET A 19 14.16 24.90 -8.48
C MET A 19 14.45 25.30 -9.94
N GLY A 20 13.83 26.37 -10.45
CA GLY A 20 14.06 26.89 -11.80
C GLY A 20 13.21 26.25 -12.90
N VAL A 21 12.14 25.52 -12.53
CA VAL A 21 11.18 25.00 -13.52
C VAL A 21 10.20 26.10 -13.91
N PRO A 22 10.05 26.45 -15.20
CA PRO A 22 9.05 27.43 -15.63
C PRO A 22 7.63 26.97 -15.30
N LYS A 23 6.81 27.86 -14.75
CA LYS A 23 5.43 27.57 -14.32
C LYS A 23 4.58 26.96 -15.42
N GLU A 24 4.78 27.41 -16.66
CA GLU A 24 4.03 26.96 -17.84
C GLU A 24 4.30 25.48 -18.18
N LYS A 25 5.37 24.92 -17.62
CA LYS A 25 5.73 23.50 -17.75
C LYS A 25 5.27 22.67 -16.56
N ILE A 26 4.66 23.25 -15.52
CA ILE A 26 4.22 22.52 -14.33
C ILE A 26 2.71 22.32 -14.40
N TYR A 27 2.28 21.06 -14.38
CA TYR A 27 0.88 20.68 -14.52
C TYR A 27 0.43 19.89 -13.29
N PRO A 28 -0.43 20.46 -12.42
CA PRO A 28 -0.89 19.80 -11.20
C PRO A 28 -2.08 18.86 -11.46
N PHE A 29 -1.87 17.84 -12.29
CA PHE A 29 -2.93 16.88 -12.63
C PHE A 29 -3.13 15.77 -11.59
N GLY A 30 -2.38 15.79 -10.50
CA GLY A 30 -2.43 14.71 -9.53
C GLY A 30 -1.54 13.54 -9.95
N ILE A 31 -1.62 12.47 -9.17
CA ILE A 31 -0.98 11.21 -9.52
C ILE A 31 -1.92 10.47 -10.49
N PRO A 32 -1.47 10.11 -11.70
CA PRO A 32 -2.31 9.38 -12.63
C PRO A 32 -2.67 8.01 -12.05
N VAL A 33 -3.97 7.71 -11.96
CA VAL A 33 -4.50 6.40 -11.56
C VAL A 33 -5.20 5.79 -12.76
N GLU A 34 -5.01 4.49 -12.97
CA GLU A 34 -5.68 3.79 -14.06
C GLU A 34 -7.20 3.74 -13.84
N ASN A 35 -7.97 3.84 -14.94
CA ASN A 35 -9.44 3.84 -14.88
C ASN A 35 -10.02 2.60 -14.18
N VAL A 36 -9.29 1.49 -14.14
CA VAL A 36 -9.72 0.23 -13.53
C VAL A 36 -9.90 0.29 -12.02
N PHE A 37 -9.33 1.31 -11.35
CA PHE A 37 -9.52 1.54 -9.92
C PHE A 37 -10.79 2.35 -9.62
N PHE A 38 -11.44 2.92 -10.64
CA PHE A 38 -12.68 3.69 -10.49
C PHE A 38 -13.91 2.82 -10.78
N GLY A 39 -14.87 2.81 -9.87
CA GLY A 39 -16.19 2.21 -10.10
C GLY A 39 -16.77 1.47 -8.91
N ALA A 40 -18.09 1.29 -8.92
CA ALA A 40 -18.78 0.45 -7.95
C ALA A 40 -18.52 -1.03 -8.30
N ALA A 41 -17.98 -1.78 -7.35
CA ALA A 41 -17.71 -3.19 -7.50
C ALA A 41 -18.63 -4.05 -6.61
N ASP A 42 -19.10 -5.17 -7.14
CA ASP A 42 -19.80 -6.20 -6.37
C ASP A 42 -18.76 -6.98 -5.56
N LYS A 43 -18.51 -6.55 -4.31
CA LYS A 43 -17.53 -7.22 -3.43
C LYS A 43 -17.84 -8.70 -3.24
N PRO A 44 -19.08 -9.14 -2.94
CA PRO A 44 -19.41 -10.56 -2.86
C PRO A 44 -19.04 -11.35 -4.11
N ALA A 45 -19.27 -10.81 -5.31
CA ALA A 45 -18.88 -11.48 -6.56
C ALA A 45 -17.36 -11.59 -6.72
N LEU A 46 -16.61 -10.54 -6.40
CA LEU A 46 -15.14 -10.58 -6.44
C LEU A 46 -14.56 -11.53 -5.39
N ARG A 47 -15.13 -11.57 -4.19
CA ARG A 47 -14.76 -12.54 -3.15
C ARG A 47 -14.94 -13.97 -3.65
N ARG A 48 -16.11 -14.28 -4.24
CA ARG A 48 -16.34 -15.59 -4.89
C ARG A 48 -15.30 -15.89 -5.98
N LYS A 49 -15.01 -14.94 -6.86
CA LYS A 49 -13.97 -15.08 -7.90
C LYS A 49 -12.62 -15.48 -7.31
N PHE A 50 -12.27 -14.95 -6.14
CA PHE A 50 -11.01 -15.22 -5.47
C PHE A 50 -11.06 -16.40 -4.49
N GLY A 51 -12.18 -17.12 -4.37
CA GLY A 51 -12.35 -18.21 -3.40
C GLY A 51 -12.36 -17.74 -1.95
N LEU A 52 -12.87 -16.53 -1.72
CA LEU A 52 -13.10 -15.92 -0.42
C LEU A 52 -14.58 -16.05 -0.03
N GLU A 53 -14.87 -16.01 1.26
CA GLU A 53 -16.24 -16.03 1.75
C GLU A 53 -16.97 -14.72 1.38
N PRO A 54 -18.16 -14.75 0.72
CA PRO A 54 -18.74 -13.55 0.12
C PRO A 54 -19.12 -12.47 1.12
N GLU A 55 -19.65 -12.87 2.28
CA GLU A 55 -20.18 -11.98 3.31
C GLU A 55 -19.18 -11.69 4.45
N THR A 56 -17.99 -12.28 4.39
CA THR A 56 -16.96 -12.08 5.43
C THR A 56 -16.12 -10.84 5.09
N PRO A 57 -15.94 -9.90 6.03
CA PRO A 57 -15.09 -8.74 5.82
C PRO A 57 -13.66 -9.14 5.42
N THR A 58 -13.08 -8.44 4.44
CA THR A 58 -11.78 -8.81 3.88
C THR A 58 -10.75 -7.73 4.12
N ILE A 59 -9.64 -8.09 4.76
CA ILE A 59 -8.46 -7.22 4.91
C ILE A 59 -7.45 -7.58 3.81
N LEU A 60 -7.07 -6.60 3.00
CA LEU A 60 -5.97 -6.74 2.04
C LEU A 60 -4.68 -6.23 2.64
N ILE A 61 -3.65 -7.07 2.66
CA ILE A 61 -2.29 -6.70 3.03
C ILE A 61 -1.43 -6.68 1.76
N MET A 62 -0.93 -5.51 1.39
CA MET A 62 0.06 -5.37 0.32
C MET A 62 1.43 -5.11 0.95
N ALA A 63 2.26 -6.14 0.96
CA ALA A 63 3.44 -6.17 1.83
C ALA A 63 4.74 -5.69 1.15
N GLY A 64 4.75 -5.61 -0.20
CA GLY A 64 5.78 -4.98 -1.03
C GLY A 64 7.23 -5.09 -0.52
N SER A 65 7.92 -3.95 -0.44
CA SER A 65 9.30 -3.81 0.03
C SER A 65 9.44 -3.48 1.53
N PHE A 66 8.36 -3.61 2.31
CA PHE A 66 8.28 -3.09 3.70
C PHE A 66 9.17 -3.82 4.73
N GLY A 67 9.95 -4.81 4.27
CA GLY A 67 10.76 -5.66 5.13
C GLY A 67 9.88 -6.73 5.80
N VAL A 68 10.32 -7.98 5.67
CA VAL A 68 9.54 -9.17 6.06
C VAL A 68 9.09 -9.13 7.52
N THR A 69 9.96 -8.71 8.44
CA THR A 69 9.68 -8.78 9.87
C THR A 69 8.54 -7.88 10.33
N ASN A 70 8.39 -6.68 9.77
CA ASN A 70 7.43 -5.71 10.27
C ASN A 70 6.00 -6.10 9.90
N ILE A 71 5.80 -6.54 8.65
CA ILE A 71 4.47 -6.91 8.18
C ILE A 71 3.97 -8.21 8.81
N LEU A 72 4.86 -9.17 9.09
CA LEU A 72 4.52 -10.37 9.84
C LEU A 72 4.10 -10.06 11.29
N LYS A 73 4.74 -9.08 11.94
CA LYS A 73 4.31 -8.64 13.28
C LYS A 73 2.88 -8.10 13.26
N ILE A 74 2.55 -7.26 12.28
CA ILE A 74 1.21 -6.71 12.11
C ILE A 74 0.22 -7.83 11.86
N TYR A 75 0.51 -8.73 10.93
CA TYR A 75 -0.32 -9.91 10.65
C TYR A 75 -0.60 -10.72 11.93
N ARG A 76 0.44 -11.09 12.69
CA ARG A 76 0.31 -11.84 13.95
C ARG A 76 -0.52 -11.13 15.02
N GLN A 77 -0.55 -9.80 15.01
CA GLN A 77 -1.41 -9.03 15.93
C GLN A 77 -2.86 -9.03 15.46
N ILE A 78 -3.10 -8.82 14.17
CA ILE A 78 -4.43 -8.73 13.59
C ILE A 78 -5.17 -10.07 13.70
N VAL A 79 -4.51 -11.19 13.39
CA VAL A 79 -5.17 -12.51 13.43
C VAL A 79 -5.70 -12.90 14.82
N ARG A 80 -5.24 -12.24 15.89
CA ARG A 80 -5.69 -12.45 17.27
C ARG A 80 -6.98 -11.72 17.62
N LEU A 81 -7.47 -10.83 16.75
CA LEU A 81 -8.71 -10.10 17.01
C LEU A 81 -9.91 -11.04 16.98
N ASP A 82 -10.74 -10.96 18.02
CA ASP A 82 -11.94 -11.80 18.21
C ASP A 82 -13.16 -11.25 17.45
N ILE A 83 -12.96 -10.98 16.16
CA ILE A 83 -14.02 -10.58 15.23
C ILE A 83 -13.88 -11.39 13.93
N PRO A 84 -14.97 -11.68 13.21
CA PRO A 84 -14.92 -12.43 11.97
C PRO A 84 -14.39 -11.56 10.81
N PHE A 85 -13.32 -12.01 10.17
CA PHE A 85 -12.78 -11.46 8.92
C PHE A 85 -11.84 -12.48 8.28
N GLN A 86 -11.56 -12.27 7.01
CA GLN A 86 -10.57 -13.02 6.22
C GLN A 86 -9.50 -12.07 5.69
N ILE A 87 -8.36 -12.63 5.28
CA ILE A 87 -7.19 -11.86 4.89
C ILE A 87 -6.74 -12.26 3.50
N VAL A 88 -6.34 -11.29 2.68
CA VAL A 88 -5.57 -11.50 1.46
C VAL A 88 -4.20 -10.88 1.65
N VAL A 89 -3.13 -11.62 1.35
CA VAL A 89 -1.76 -11.11 1.38
C VAL A 89 -1.17 -11.13 -0.02
N ILE A 90 -0.83 -9.97 -0.58
CA ILE A 90 -0.11 -9.85 -1.85
C ILE A 90 1.34 -9.48 -1.57
N THR A 91 2.26 -10.34 -2.00
CA THR A 91 3.70 -10.22 -1.70
C THR A 91 4.54 -9.60 -2.82
N GLY A 92 3.99 -9.44 -4.04
CA GLY A 92 4.60 -8.68 -5.11
C GLY A 92 5.94 -9.25 -5.60
N ARG A 93 5.99 -10.54 -5.92
CA ARG A 93 7.20 -11.29 -6.35
C ARG A 93 8.32 -11.39 -5.30
N ASN A 94 8.07 -10.98 -4.07
CA ASN A 94 9.04 -11.12 -2.99
C ASN A 94 8.99 -12.54 -2.42
N GLU A 95 9.84 -13.44 -2.95
CA GLU A 95 9.87 -14.86 -2.59
C GLU A 95 10.10 -15.08 -1.09
N ARG A 96 11.03 -14.33 -0.50
CA ARG A 96 11.34 -14.43 0.93
C ARG A 96 10.12 -14.08 1.79
N LEU A 97 9.37 -13.06 1.39
CA LEU A 97 8.16 -12.64 2.09
C LEU A 97 7.03 -13.64 1.91
N HIS A 98 6.87 -14.17 0.70
CA HIS A 98 5.88 -15.19 0.39
C HIS A 98 6.12 -16.46 1.21
N ALA A 99 7.36 -16.96 1.25
CA ALA A 99 7.72 -18.13 2.05
C ALA A 99 7.43 -17.90 3.55
N ALA A 100 7.80 -16.73 4.07
CA ALA A 100 7.56 -16.42 5.48
C ALA A 100 6.07 -16.28 5.83
N PHE A 101 5.24 -15.77 4.91
CA PHE A 101 3.79 -15.79 5.11
C PHE A 101 3.18 -17.19 4.98
N ALA A 102 3.69 -18.03 4.08
CA ALA A 102 3.21 -19.40 3.93
C ALA A 102 3.34 -20.17 5.25
N GLU A 103 4.49 -20.05 5.92
CA GLU A 103 4.72 -20.64 7.24
C GLU A 103 3.77 -20.08 8.32
N GLU A 104 3.57 -18.76 8.36
CA GLU A 104 2.68 -18.12 9.36
C GLU A 104 1.21 -18.48 9.18
N ILE A 105 0.77 -18.65 7.93
CA ILE A 105 -0.63 -18.94 7.59
C ILE A 105 -1.03 -20.35 8.03
N GLU A 106 -0.12 -21.32 8.01
CA GLU A 106 -0.38 -22.69 8.48
C GLU A 106 -0.83 -22.73 9.96
N HIS A 107 -0.50 -21.71 10.73
CA HIS A 107 -0.83 -21.59 12.15
C HIS A 107 -1.84 -20.47 12.44
N SER A 108 -2.38 -19.83 11.41
CA SER A 108 -3.30 -18.71 11.56
C SER A 108 -4.70 -19.19 11.96
N PRO A 109 -5.35 -18.53 12.95
CA PRO A 109 -6.77 -18.75 13.24
C PRO A 109 -7.72 -18.05 12.25
N LYS A 110 -7.18 -17.28 11.29
CA LYS A 110 -7.96 -16.57 10.27
C LYS A 110 -7.65 -17.13 8.89
N GLU A 111 -8.71 -17.38 8.11
CA GLU A 111 -8.60 -17.71 6.69
C GLU A 111 -7.78 -16.64 5.97
N THR A 112 -6.68 -17.07 5.35
CA THR A 112 -5.73 -16.17 4.70
C THR A 112 -5.38 -16.69 3.31
N LYS A 113 -5.72 -15.91 2.29
CA LYS A 113 -5.30 -16.16 0.91
C LYS A 113 -3.93 -15.52 0.67
N LEU A 114 -2.93 -16.34 0.40
CA LEU A 114 -1.60 -15.86 0.01
C LEU A 114 -1.49 -15.76 -1.51
N VAL A 115 -1.08 -14.59 -1.99
CA VAL A 115 -0.90 -14.28 -3.41
C VAL A 115 0.54 -13.82 -3.64
N PHE A 116 1.26 -14.53 -4.51
CA PHE A 116 2.62 -14.17 -4.86
C PHE A 116 2.68 -12.91 -5.74
N PHE A 117 1.91 -12.91 -6.82
CA PHE A 117 1.83 -11.82 -7.78
C PHE A 117 0.47 -11.86 -8.50
N THR A 118 -0.05 -10.70 -8.86
CA THR A 118 -1.30 -10.56 -9.62
C THR A 118 -1.26 -9.29 -10.48
N ASN A 119 -1.96 -9.33 -11.61
CA ASN A 119 -2.22 -8.15 -12.44
C ASN A 119 -3.61 -7.56 -12.17
N GLU A 120 -4.35 -8.11 -11.21
CA GLU A 120 -5.73 -7.72 -10.88
C GLU A 120 -5.80 -7.10 -9.47
N VAL A 121 -4.85 -6.22 -9.13
CA VAL A 121 -4.74 -5.61 -7.79
C VAL A 121 -5.98 -4.78 -7.47
N GLU A 122 -6.51 -4.06 -8.45
CA GLU A 122 -7.75 -3.29 -8.36
C GLU A 122 -8.93 -4.15 -7.91
N ASN A 123 -9.07 -5.36 -8.46
CA ASN A 123 -10.14 -6.28 -8.06
C ASN A 123 -9.94 -6.77 -6.62
N TYR A 124 -8.70 -6.97 -6.17
CA TYR A 124 -8.43 -7.28 -4.76
C TYR A 124 -8.75 -6.10 -3.84
N MET A 125 -8.43 -4.86 -4.25
CA MET A 125 -8.80 -3.65 -3.51
C MET A 125 -10.32 -3.54 -3.41
N HIS A 126 -11.03 -3.65 -4.53
CA HIS A 126 -12.49 -3.62 -4.57
C HIS A 126 -13.16 -4.74 -3.77
N ALA A 127 -12.55 -5.94 -3.68
CA ALA A 127 -13.05 -7.04 -2.85
C ALA A 127 -12.87 -6.81 -1.33
N SER A 128 -12.11 -5.80 -0.95
CA SER A 128 -11.61 -5.60 0.42
C SER A 128 -12.30 -4.43 1.13
N ASP A 129 -12.27 -4.47 2.45
CA ASP A 129 -12.87 -3.45 3.34
C ASP A 129 -11.81 -2.62 4.06
N LEU A 130 -10.57 -3.09 4.07
CA LEU A 130 -9.42 -2.38 4.62
C LEU A 130 -8.17 -2.76 3.82
N LEU A 131 -7.42 -1.75 3.38
CA LEU A 131 -6.09 -1.93 2.83
C LEU A 131 -5.04 -1.63 3.90
N ILE A 132 -4.13 -2.56 4.11
CA ILE A 132 -2.93 -2.42 4.92
C ILE A 132 -1.74 -2.40 3.97
N THR A 133 -1.03 -1.28 3.94
CA THR A 133 0.17 -1.13 3.10
C THR A 133 1.12 -0.06 3.64
N LYS A 134 2.29 0.08 3.00
CA LYS A 134 3.16 1.24 3.17
C LYS A 134 2.54 2.45 2.44
N PRO A 135 2.62 3.68 2.99
CA PRO A 135 2.27 4.86 2.23
C PRO A 135 3.21 5.02 1.02
N GLY A 136 2.64 5.03 -0.18
CA GLY A 136 3.27 5.40 -1.44
C GLY A 136 2.28 6.20 -2.27
N GLY A 137 2.75 7.23 -2.98
CA GLY A 137 1.86 8.17 -3.70
C GLY A 137 0.84 7.46 -4.58
N LEU A 138 1.28 6.52 -5.43
CA LEU A 138 0.40 5.73 -6.30
C LEU A 138 -0.63 4.90 -5.50
N THR A 139 -0.18 4.08 -4.55
CA THR A 139 -1.07 3.21 -3.77
C THR A 139 -2.09 3.98 -2.94
N VAL A 140 -1.72 5.16 -2.43
CA VAL A 140 -2.67 6.04 -1.73
C VAL A 140 -3.73 6.55 -2.71
N THR A 141 -3.34 7.00 -3.91
CA THR A 141 -4.31 7.47 -4.91
C THR A 141 -5.19 6.34 -5.44
N GLU A 142 -4.65 5.13 -5.63
CA GLU A 142 -5.40 3.92 -5.99
C GLU A 142 -6.43 3.55 -4.91
N ALA A 143 -6.04 3.56 -3.63
CA ALA A 143 -6.95 3.26 -2.52
C ALA A 143 -8.11 4.27 -2.44
N LEU A 144 -7.81 5.56 -2.66
CA LEU A 144 -8.83 6.60 -2.73
C LEU A 144 -9.76 6.41 -3.93
N ALA A 145 -9.25 6.02 -5.10
CA ALA A 145 -10.06 5.73 -6.28
C ALA A 145 -11.01 4.53 -6.05
N CYS A 146 -10.56 3.51 -5.32
CA CYS A 146 -11.36 2.34 -4.96
C CYS A 146 -12.31 2.54 -3.76
N ASP A 147 -12.30 3.72 -3.12
CA ASP A 147 -13.06 4.01 -1.89
C ASP A 147 -12.81 2.98 -0.76
N ILE A 148 -11.55 2.53 -0.61
CA ILE A 148 -11.14 1.61 0.44
C ILE A 148 -10.40 2.35 1.57
N PRO A 149 -10.82 2.20 2.84
CA PRO A 149 -10.07 2.70 3.97
C PRO A 149 -8.63 2.17 3.98
N LEU A 150 -7.68 3.06 4.24
CA LEU A 150 -6.26 2.76 4.22
C LEU A 150 -5.67 2.85 5.64
N ALA A 151 -5.15 1.72 6.14
CA ALA A 151 -4.30 1.65 7.33
C ALA A 151 -2.84 1.64 6.90
N VAL A 152 -2.18 2.79 7.08
CA VAL A 152 -0.75 2.96 6.80
C VAL A 152 0.07 2.74 8.06
N PHE A 153 1.16 2.00 7.91
CA PHE A 153 2.15 1.85 8.96
C PHE A 153 3.41 2.58 8.55
N ASP A 154 3.81 3.54 9.37
CA ASP A 154 5.14 4.12 9.24
C ASP A 154 6.16 3.07 9.71
N ALA A 155 7.38 3.13 9.19
CA ALA A 155 8.44 2.27 9.70
C ALA A 155 8.56 2.53 11.21
N ILE A 156 8.27 1.53 12.05
CA ILE A 156 8.49 1.64 13.50
C ILE A 156 9.92 2.18 13.68
N PRO A 157 10.11 3.33 14.36
CA PRO A 157 11.39 4.01 14.40
C PRO A 157 12.44 3.13 15.09
N GLY A 158 13.23 2.45 14.27
CA GLY A 158 14.35 1.62 14.69
C GLY A 158 15.47 1.79 13.68
N ARG A 159 16.29 2.82 13.91
CA ARG A 159 17.40 3.35 13.07
C ARG A 159 16.99 4.24 11.90
N LYS A 160 16.63 5.48 12.22
CA LYS A 160 17.27 6.59 11.51
C LYS A 160 18.73 6.59 11.97
N ARG A 161 19.68 6.29 11.08
CA ARG A 161 21.07 6.73 11.30
C ARG A 161 20.99 8.25 11.39
N THR A 162 21.04 8.79 12.61
CA THR A 162 21.52 10.14 12.82
C THR A 162 22.95 10.13 12.30
N THR A 163 23.16 10.61 11.07
CA THR A 163 24.46 11.18 10.71
C THR A 163 24.75 12.24 11.77
N PRO A 164 25.82 12.12 12.57
CA PRO A 164 26.23 13.20 13.44
C PRO A 164 26.47 14.42 12.57
N ILE A 165 25.90 15.56 12.93
CA ILE A 165 26.36 16.85 12.42
C ILE A 165 27.82 16.95 12.88
N PRO A 166 28.80 17.17 11.97
CA PRO A 166 30.17 17.41 12.39
C PRO A 166 30.18 18.60 13.35
N ALA A 167 30.74 18.39 14.53
CA ALA A 167 30.91 19.42 15.54
C ALA A 167 32.08 20.34 15.17
N ASP A 168 31.98 21.04 14.04
CA ASP A 168 32.92 22.09 13.65
C ASP A 168 32.12 23.38 13.38
N ALA A 169 31.48 23.86 14.44
CA ALA A 169 31.04 25.24 14.58
C ALA A 169 31.53 25.74 15.94
N GLN A 170 32.83 26.00 16.02
CA GLN A 170 33.49 26.98 16.89
C GLN A 170 34.99 26.87 16.65
N HIS A 171 35.53 27.75 15.81
CA HIS A 171 36.71 28.59 16.05
C HIS A 171 36.70 29.71 15.01
#